data_AF-A0A2C9KLV0-F1
#
_entry.id   AF-A0A2C9KLV0-F1
#
_cell.length_a   1.000
_cell.length_b   1.000
_cell.length_c   1.000
_cell.angle_alpha   90.00
_cell.angle_beta   90.00
_cell.angle_gamma   90.00
#
_symmetry.space_group_name_H-M   'P 1'
#
loop_
_entity.id
_entity.type
_entity.pdbx_description
1 polymer ?
#
loop_
_entity_poly.entity_id
_entity_poly.type
_entity_poly.pdbx_seq_one_letter_code
_entity_poly.pdbx_strand_id
1 'polypeptide(L)'
;FFYLFISGRNVALKQTAQQTGTYTFDNISYPASLAVDGDSNPYFHNKTCSHTTDILQESVPPVSWTLTLDTPRVINRITIYNRADCCSDRLSHFILETLDTNNNTVWSYEGPVNASLVYELNTLQQKPVKTIRIIATRIEVDTKPPLETLCEVFCFGDCEPGIWGLGCTSPCPTECRDFCQQESGKCFKCLGYVDPPRCTTACLPNTWGINCQSNCSSSCHNTSCDKVTGVCDKGCSGYSNPPACTAECASGKWGHNCSYECSSFCIRQTCERVTGLCQYTSETTATTATTVVSDPCNCPGLGPGIGIGIAIGVVSIVLVDIAIYFIFIKRRQPPATVNDLVDKTQGTQLQQYDSLKENTQYKPHYETVDPIEIDKTLMTQGSTSSPYENEVAPYEIYSPQHNKLT
;
A
#
# COMPACT_ATOMS: atom_id res chain seq x y z
N PHE A 1 10.82 -4.47 -3.18
CA PHE A 1 9.72 -5.29 -2.64
C PHE A 1 9.15 -4.64 -1.38
N PHE A 2 8.20 -3.70 -1.53
CA PHE A 2 7.41 -3.13 -0.42
C PHE A 2 6.03 -2.77 -1.01
N TYR A 3 5.27 -3.80 -1.37
CA TYR A 3 3.94 -3.70 -1.97
C TYR A 3 2.99 -4.72 -1.29
N LEU A 4 3.10 -4.87 0.04
CA LEU A 4 2.42 -5.96 0.78
C LEU A 4 1.41 -5.51 1.84
N PHE A 5 0.93 -4.26 1.80
CA PHE A 5 -0.15 -3.79 2.68
C PHE A 5 -1.19 -2.89 1.95
N ILE A 6 -1.44 -3.08 0.65
CA ILE A 6 -2.31 -2.15 -0.09
C ILE A 6 -3.81 -2.48 0.01
N SER A 7 -4.19 -3.71 0.35
CA SER A 7 -5.61 -4.08 0.27
C SER A 7 -6.45 -3.77 1.52
N GLY A 8 -5.93 -3.07 2.54
CA GLY A 8 -6.70 -2.66 3.71
C GLY A 8 -7.57 -3.77 4.30
N ARG A 9 -8.63 -3.39 5.03
CA ARG A 9 -9.69 -4.32 5.47
C ARG A 9 -10.96 -4.09 4.65
N ASN A 10 -11.81 -5.13 4.53
CA ASN A 10 -13.15 -4.93 3.98
C ASN A 10 -13.98 -4.12 4.99
N VAL A 11 -14.09 -2.81 4.75
CA VAL A 11 -14.84 -1.90 5.61
C VAL A 11 -16.33 -1.87 5.30
N ALA A 12 -16.77 -2.50 4.20
CA ALA A 12 -18.19 -2.59 3.83
C ALA A 12 -18.96 -3.63 4.67
N LEU A 13 -18.27 -4.67 5.15
CA LEU A 13 -18.88 -5.82 5.83
C LEU A 13 -19.84 -5.38 6.94
N LYS A 14 -21.12 -5.74 6.80
CA LYS A 14 -22.22 -5.49 7.74
C LYS A 14 -22.48 -4.01 8.05
N GLN A 15 -21.99 -3.09 7.21
CA GLN A 15 -22.32 -1.68 7.29
C GLN A 15 -23.77 -1.42 6.85
N THR A 16 -24.21 -0.17 7.04
CA THR A 16 -25.54 0.24 6.62
C THR A 16 -25.62 0.36 5.10
N ALA A 17 -26.45 -0.47 4.48
CA ALA A 17 -26.77 -0.40 3.05
C ALA A 17 -28.25 -0.08 2.83
N GLN A 18 -28.53 0.68 1.77
CA GLN A 18 -29.88 1.07 1.33
C GLN A 18 -29.98 0.93 -0.18
N GLN A 19 -31.20 0.74 -0.68
CA GLN A 19 -31.48 0.67 -2.12
C GLN A 19 -32.84 1.31 -2.40
N THR A 20 -33.07 1.77 -3.64
CA THR A 20 -34.27 2.53 -4.02
C THR A 20 -35.59 1.80 -3.77
N GLY A 21 -35.58 0.47 -3.80
CA GLY A 21 -36.69 -0.36 -3.38
C GLY A 21 -36.26 -1.81 -3.25
N THR A 22 -36.97 -2.61 -2.46
CA THR A 22 -36.57 -4.00 -2.18
C THR A 22 -37.50 -4.98 -2.85
N TYR A 23 -36.92 -5.86 -3.67
CA TYR A 23 -37.67 -6.95 -4.29
C TYR A 23 -38.08 -7.98 -3.24
N THR A 24 -39.32 -8.46 -3.36
CA THR A 24 -39.86 -9.55 -2.54
C THR A 24 -40.53 -10.57 -3.43
N PHE A 25 -40.21 -11.85 -3.23
CA PHE A 25 -40.81 -12.95 -3.97
C PHE A 25 -41.06 -14.11 -3.02
N ASP A 26 -42.27 -14.67 -3.04
CA ASP A 26 -42.67 -15.81 -2.20
C ASP A 26 -42.32 -15.63 -0.71
N ASN A 27 -42.69 -14.47 -0.15
CA ASN A 27 -42.37 -14.05 1.23
C ASN A 27 -40.87 -13.95 1.57
N ILE A 28 -39.98 -13.99 0.59
CA ILE A 28 -38.53 -13.79 0.76
C ILE A 28 -38.19 -12.37 0.30
N SER A 29 -37.45 -11.63 1.12
CA SER A 29 -36.97 -10.28 0.83
C SER A 29 -35.49 -10.30 0.44
N TYR A 30 -35.10 -9.47 -0.53
CA TYR A 30 -33.72 -9.34 -1.01
C TYR A 30 -33.17 -7.92 -0.68
N PRO A 31 -32.96 -7.59 0.60
CA PRO A 31 -32.59 -6.25 1.03
C PRO A 31 -31.17 -5.86 0.62
N ALA A 32 -30.89 -4.56 0.65
CA ALA A 32 -29.58 -3.99 0.32
C ALA A 32 -28.42 -4.57 1.16
N SER A 33 -28.69 -5.00 2.39
CA SER A 33 -27.70 -5.53 3.33
C SER A 33 -27.08 -6.87 2.89
N LEU A 34 -27.74 -7.62 1.99
CA LEU A 34 -27.18 -8.86 1.45
C LEU A 34 -25.91 -8.60 0.65
N ALA A 35 -25.82 -7.47 -0.05
CA ALA A 35 -24.62 -7.11 -0.80
C ALA A 35 -23.40 -6.71 0.06
N VAL A 36 -23.52 -6.77 1.39
CA VAL A 36 -22.41 -6.50 2.33
C VAL A 36 -22.40 -7.51 3.48
N ASP A 37 -22.98 -8.70 3.28
CA ASP A 37 -23.05 -9.73 4.32
C ASP A 37 -21.78 -10.60 4.39
N GLY A 38 -20.93 -10.52 3.36
CA GLY A 38 -19.67 -11.24 3.24
C GLY A 38 -19.76 -12.52 2.42
N ASP A 39 -20.91 -12.82 1.81
CA ASP A 39 -21.12 -13.98 0.95
C ASP A 39 -21.16 -13.59 -0.53
N SER A 40 -20.04 -13.82 -1.24
CA SER A 40 -19.92 -13.51 -2.66
C SER A 40 -20.54 -14.57 -3.59
N ASN A 41 -21.43 -15.42 -3.09
CA ASN A 41 -22.11 -16.44 -3.88
C ASN A 41 -22.99 -15.79 -4.98
N PRO A 42 -22.70 -16.04 -6.27
CA PRO A 42 -23.31 -15.29 -7.35
C PRO A 42 -24.66 -15.87 -7.81
N TYR A 43 -25.16 -16.93 -7.18
CA TYR A 43 -26.39 -17.60 -7.55
C TYR A 43 -27.56 -17.03 -6.75
N PHE A 44 -28.46 -16.31 -7.41
CA PHE A 44 -29.56 -15.59 -6.74
C PHE A 44 -30.45 -16.47 -5.85
N HIS A 45 -30.69 -17.72 -6.26
CA HIS A 45 -31.51 -18.67 -5.49
C HIS A 45 -30.92 -19.06 -4.13
N ASN A 46 -29.62 -18.80 -3.91
CA ASN A 46 -28.98 -19.00 -2.61
C ASN A 46 -29.31 -17.88 -1.60
N LYS A 47 -30.06 -16.85 -2.02
CA LYS A 47 -30.60 -15.77 -1.17
C LYS A 47 -29.52 -14.89 -0.53
N THR A 48 -28.39 -14.74 -1.21
CA THR A 48 -27.23 -13.94 -0.79
C THR A 48 -27.08 -12.65 -1.59
N CYS A 49 -27.88 -12.42 -2.64
CA CYS A 49 -27.79 -11.21 -3.45
C CYS A 49 -28.90 -10.20 -3.10
N SER A 50 -28.56 -8.92 -3.07
CA SER A 50 -29.55 -7.83 -3.02
C SER A 50 -30.24 -7.69 -4.37
N HIS A 51 -31.48 -7.23 -4.36
CA HIS A 51 -32.23 -7.01 -5.60
C HIS A 51 -33.20 -5.84 -5.45
N THR A 52 -33.11 -4.88 -6.36
CA THR A 52 -34.00 -3.72 -6.38
C THR A 52 -35.39 -4.11 -6.86
N THR A 53 -36.42 -3.39 -6.41
CA THR A 53 -37.80 -3.64 -6.86
C THR A 53 -37.93 -3.54 -8.39
N ASP A 54 -38.81 -4.36 -8.96
CA ASP A 54 -39.21 -4.36 -10.37
C ASP A 54 -40.41 -3.44 -10.67
N ILE A 55 -40.94 -2.80 -9.63
CA ILE A 55 -42.05 -1.86 -9.71
C ILE A 55 -41.50 -0.44 -9.70
N LEU A 56 -41.63 0.31 -10.80
CA LEU A 56 -41.57 1.77 -10.71
C LEU A 56 -42.89 2.42 -11.15
N GLN A 57 -43.37 3.32 -10.30
CA GLN A 57 -44.18 4.46 -10.70
C GLN A 57 -43.24 5.48 -11.39
N GLU A 58 -43.75 6.29 -12.33
CA GLU A 58 -42.99 7.29 -13.11
C GLU A 58 -42.24 8.36 -12.26
N SER A 59 -42.42 8.36 -10.93
CA SER A 59 -41.86 9.31 -9.97
C SER A 59 -40.67 8.78 -9.15
N VAL A 60 -40.14 7.59 -9.43
CA VAL A 60 -39.07 7.00 -8.60
C VAL A 60 -37.67 7.48 -9.03
N PRO A 61 -36.77 7.85 -8.08
CA PRO A 61 -35.37 8.18 -8.35
C PRO A 61 -34.63 7.07 -9.13
N PRO A 62 -33.49 7.39 -9.78
CA PRO A 62 -32.70 6.40 -10.52
C PRO A 62 -32.35 5.22 -9.61
N VAL A 63 -32.51 4.01 -10.14
CA VAL A 63 -32.25 2.76 -9.41
C VAL A 63 -30.81 2.77 -8.92
N SER A 64 -30.67 2.60 -7.60
CA SER A 64 -29.38 2.72 -6.95
C SER A 64 -29.31 1.89 -5.69
N TRP A 65 -28.09 1.48 -5.39
CA TRP A 65 -27.66 0.89 -4.15
C TRP A 65 -26.63 1.80 -3.48
N THR A 66 -26.76 2.01 -2.18
CA THR A 66 -25.92 2.94 -1.41
C THR A 66 -25.43 2.28 -0.12
N LEU A 67 -24.12 2.33 0.08
CA LEU A 67 -23.42 1.95 1.30
C LEU A 67 -23.00 3.18 2.08
N THR A 68 -23.35 3.24 3.36
CA THR A 68 -22.88 4.27 4.28
C THR A 68 -21.94 3.65 5.30
N LEU A 69 -20.68 4.08 5.31
CA LEU A 69 -19.69 3.63 6.29
C LEU A 69 -19.91 4.36 7.61
N ASP A 70 -19.92 3.66 8.75
CA ASP A 70 -20.08 4.28 10.07
C ASP A 70 -19.02 5.34 10.36
N THR A 71 -17.80 5.14 9.88
CA THR A 71 -16.73 6.12 9.96
C THR A 71 -16.10 6.31 8.57
N PRO A 72 -15.78 7.55 8.14
CA PRO A 72 -15.11 7.78 6.87
C PRO A 72 -13.77 7.02 6.75
N ARG A 73 -13.49 6.48 5.57
CA ARG A 73 -12.28 5.67 5.30
C ARG A 73 -11.68 6.04 3.95
N VAL A 74 -10.36 5.94 3.82
CA VAL A 74 -9.70 6.01 2.52
C VAL A 74 -9.85 4.64 1.88
N ILE A 75 -10.66 4.54 0.83
CA ILE A 75 -10.89 3.30 0.09
C ILE A 75 -9.85 3.22 -1.03
N ASN A 76 -9.20 2.06 -1.17
CA ASN A 76 -8.17 1.79 -2.18
C ASN A 76 -8.65 0.83 -3.27
N ARG A 77 -9.61 -0.05 -2.95
CA ARG A 77 -10.16 -1.01 -3.90
C ARG A 77 -11.64 -1.27 -3.60
N ILE A 78 -12.44 -1.35 -4.65
CA ILE A 78 -13.84 -1.78 -4.59
C ILE A 78 -13.97 -3.02 -5.47
N THR A 79 -14.55 -4.08 -4.94
CA THR A 79 -14.87 -5.30 -5.69
C THR A 79 -16.38 -5.51 -5.68
N ILE A 80 -17.00 -5.61 -6.85
CA ILE A 80 -18.44 -5.85 -7.00
C ILE A 80 -18.63 -7.23 -7.61
N TYR A 81 -19.38 -8.09 -6.93
CA TYR A 81 -19.83 -9.40 -7.41
C TYR A 81 -21.24 -9.28 -7.97
N ASN A 82 -21.37 -9.57 -9.26
CA ASN A 82 -22.62 -9.58 -9.99
C ASN A 82 -23.27 -10.97 -9.91
N ARG A 83 -24.55 -11.05 -10.28
CA ARG A 83 -25.29 -12.29 -10.45
C ARG A 83 -24.74 -13.12 -11.61
N ALA A 84 -24.67 -14.45 -11.46
CA ALA A 84 -24.14 -15.36 -12.50
C ALA A 84 -25.16 -16.33 -13.10
N ASP A 85 -26.27 -16.62 -12.42
CA ASP A 85 -27.24 -17.64 -12.87
C ASP A 85 -28.16 -17.17 -14.01
N CYS A 86 -28.39 -15.87 -14.11
CA CYS A 86 -28.98 -15.19 -15.27
C CYS A 86 -28.71 -13.69 -15.15
N CYS A 87 -29.08 -12.93 -16.18
CA CYS A 87 -29.40 -11.54 -15.99
C CYS A 87 -28.21 -10.67 -15.55
N SER A 88 -26.98 -11.14 -15.76
CA SER A 88 -25.75 -10.43 -15.41
C SER A 88 -25.64 -9.11 -16.15
N ASP A 89 -26.24 -9.04 -17.34
CA ASP A 89 -26.35 -7.85 -18.17
C ASP A 89 -27.09 -6.68 -17.48
N ARG A 90 -27.86 -6.92 -16.42
CA ARG A 90 -28.50 -5.87 -15.63
C ARG A 90 -27.51 -4.87 -15.03
N LEU A 91 -26.34 -5.36 -14.60
CA LEU A 91 -25.23 -4.51 -14.14
C LEU A 91 -24.29 -4.13 -15.31
N SER A 92 -24.87 -3.65 -16.41
CA SER A 92 -24.17 -2.93 -17.47
C SER A 92 -24.51 -1.45 -17.39
N HIS A 93 -23.61 -0.57 -17.85
CA HIS A 93 -23.82 0.88 -17.78
C HIS A 93 -24.32 1.32 -16.40
N PHE A 94 -23.40 1.35 -15.43
CA PHE A 94 -23.67 1.88 -14.10
C PHE A 94 -22.68 3.00 -13.81
N ILE A 95 -23.01 3.87 -12.86
CA ILE A 95 -22.07 4.82 -12.29
C ILE A 95 -21.81 4.38 -10.85
N LEU A 96 -20.55 4.14 -10.53
CA LEU A 96 -20.10 3.98 -9.15
C LEU A 96 -19.48 5.30 -8.71
N GLU A 97 -19.97 5.87 -7.62
CA GLU A 97 -19.42 7.08 -7.02
C GLU A 97 -19.07 6.84 -5.55
N THR A 98 -18.02 7.52 -5.10
CA THR A 98 -17.68 7.63 -3.70
C THR A 98 -17.82 9.09 -3.28
N LEU A 99 -18.43 9.31 -2.11
CA LEU A 99 -18.80 10.64 -1.64
C LEU A 99 -18.13 10.91 -0.28
N ASP A 100 -17.74 12.17 -0.06
CA ASP A 100 -17.29 12.65 1.25
C ASP A 100 -18.45 12.79 2.24
N THR A 101 -18.17 13.27 3.46
CA THR A 101 -19.20 13.51 4.49
C THR A 101 -20.22 14.60 4.14
N ASN A 102 -19.90 15.45 3.17
CA ASN A 102 -20.76 16.52 2.68
C ASN A 102 -21.50 16.12 1.39
N ASN A 103 -21.45 14.84 1.01
CA ASN A 103 -22.00 14.29 -0.23
C ASN A 103 -21.36 14.84 -1.52
N ASN A 104 -20.13 15.35 -1.47
CA ASN A 104 -19.41 15.71 -2.68
C ASN A 104 -18.75 14.46 -3.28
N THR A 105 -18.83 14.30 -4.60
CA THR A 105 -18.13 13.22 -5.31
C THR A 105 -16.62 13.36 -5.18
N VAL A 106 -15.98 12.36 -4.57
CA VAL A 106 -14.52 12.26 -4.43
C VAL A 106 -13.92 11.50 -5.61
N TRP A 107 -14.59 10.44 -6.04
CA TRP A 107 -14.19 9.62 -7.18
C TRP A 107 -15.42 8.97 -7.80
N SER A 108 -15.41 8.82 -9.13
CA SER A 108 -16.46 8.16 -9.90
C SER A 108 -15.87 7.21 -10.95
N TYR A 109 -16.67 6.23 -11.33
CA TYR A 109 -16.37 5.25 -12.36
C TYR A 109 -17.62 4.96 -13.18
N GLU A 110 -17.46 5.01 -14.49
CA GLU A 110 -18.47 4.58 -15.45
C GLU A 110 -18.23 3.12 -15.83
N GLY A 111 -19.20 2.28 -15.50
CA GLY A 111 -19.21 0.86 -15.81
C GLY A 111 -19.28 0.59 -17.32
N PRO A 112 -18.72 -0.55 -17.76
CA PRO A 112 -18.67 -0.90 -19.17
C PRO A 112 -20.06 -1.21 -19.74
N VAL A 113 -20.13 -1.19 -21.08
CA VAL A 113 -21.30 -1.61 -21.86
C VAL A 113 -21.63 -3.09 -21.62
N ASN A 114 -20.60 -3.94 -21.60
CA ASN A 114 -20.76 -5.37 -21.39
C ASN A 114 -20.58 -5.69 -19.92
N ALA A 115 -21.58 -6.32 -19.32
CA ALA A 115 -21.51 -6.67 -17.92
C ALA A 115 -20.48 -7.78 -17.66
N SER A 116 -19.81 -7.68 -16.51
CA SER A 116 -18.89 -8.70 -15.98
C SER A 116 -19.46 -9.34 -14.72
N LEU A 117 -19.00 -10.55 -14.41
CA LEU A 117 -19.36 -11.24 -13.15
C LEU A 117 -18.68 -10.61 -11.93
N VAL A 118 -17.50 -10.04 -12.11
CA VAL A 118 -16.74 -9.37 -11.06
C VAL A 118 -16.13 -8.09 -11.61
N TYR A 119 -16.28 -6.99 -10.88
CA TYR A 119 -15.60 -5.73 -11.14
C TYR A 119 -14.58 -5.49 -10.06
N GLU A 120 -13.29 -5.38 -10.40
CA GLU A 120 -12.21 -5.01 -9.47
C GLU A 120 -11.70 -3.62 -9.83
N LEU A 121 -11.97 -2.65 -8.96
CA LEU A 121 -11.71 -1.24 -9.21
C LEU A 121 -10.71 -0.73 -8.18
N ASN A 122 -9.54 -0.29 -8.62
CA ASN A 122 -8.57 0.37 -7.75
C ASN A 122 -8.85 1.86 -7.71
N THR A 123 -9.18 2.37 -6.53
CA THR A 123 -9.43 3.79 -6.29
C THR A 123 -8.13 4.43 -5.85
N LEU A 124 -7.44 5.16 -6.74
CA LEU A 124 -6.19 5.88 -6.44
C LEU A 124 -6.40 7.12 -5.54
N GLN A 125 -7.44 7.12 -4.72
CA GLN A 125 -7.87 8.27 -3.92
C GLN A 125 -7.11 8.35 -2.59
N GLN A 126 -6.85 9.57 -2.15
CA GLN A 126 -6.15 9.85 -0.88
C GLN A 126 -7.08 10.45 0.18
N LYS A 127 -8.33 10.76 -0.17
CA LYS A 127 -9.31 11.40 0.71
C LYS A 127 -10.26 10.37 1.31
N PRO A 128 -10.70 10.55 2.56
CA PRO A 128 -11.69 9.68 3.17
C PRO A 128 -13.06 9.86 2.53
N VAL A 129 -13.79 8.76 2.36
CA VAL A 129 -15.16 8.72 1.85
C VAL A 129 -16.09 8.16 2.91
N LYS A 130 -17.32 8.66 2.93
CA LYS A 130 -18.38 8.24 3.86
C LYS A 130 -19.39 7.32 3.17
N THR A 131 -19.65 7.57 1.90
CA THR A 131 -20.72 6.91 1.15
C THR A 131 -20.18 6.35 -0.15
N ILE A 132 -20.61 5.14 -0.51
CA ILE A 132 -20.37 4.52 -1.82
C ILE A 132 -21.74 4.30 -2.45
N ARG A 133 -21.93 4.73 -3.69
CA ARG A 133 -23.22 4.66 -4.40
C ARG A 133 -23.03 4.06 -5.77
N ILE A 134 -23.80 3.03 -6.08
CA ILE A 134 -23.91 2.44 -7.42
C ILE A 134 -25.26 2.88 -7.97
N ILE A 135 -25.26 3.43 -9.18
CA ILE A 135 -26.44 3.94 -9.87
C ILE A 135 -26.53 3.19 -11.20
N ALA A 136 -27.61 2.46 -11.41
CA ALA A 136 -27.86 1.87 -12.71
C ALA A 136 -28.27 2.97 -13.71
N THR A 137 -27.54 3.08 -14.83
CA THR A 137 -27.80 4.07 -15.87
C THR A 137 -28.26 3.45 -17.19
N ARG A 138 -28.27 2.11 -17.28
CA ARG A 138 -28.92 1.40 -18.39
C ARG A 138 -30.40 1.77 -18.45
N ILE A 139 -30.82 2.39 -19.55
CA ILE A 139 -32.23 2.54 -19.86
C ILE A 139 -32.58 1.37 -20.76
N GLU A 140 -33.40 0.41 -20.29
CA GLU A 140 -33.95 -0.59 -21.20
C GLU A 140 -34.84 0.16 -22.21
N VAL A 141 -34.62 -0.07 -23.50
CA VAL A 141 -35.31 0.63 -24.60
C VAL A 141 -36.83 0.32 -24.63
N ASP A 142 -37.31 -0.56 -23.75
CA ASP A 142 -38.70 -0.99 -23.63
C ASP A 142 -39.26 -0.72 -22.22
N THR A 143 -39.70 0.50 -21.94
CA THR A 143 -40.59 0.94 -20.81
C THR A 143 -40.29 0.48 -19.38
N LYS A 144 -39.25 -0.33 -19.13
CA LYS A 144 -38.91 -0.88 -17.84
C LYS A 144 -37.64 -0.20 -17.31
N PRO A 145 -37.63 0.13 -16.02
CA PRO A 145 -36.47 0.75 -15.40
C PRO A 145 -35.34 -0.27 -15.20
N PRO A 146 -34.08 0.21 -15.14
CA PRO A 146 -32.96 -0.67 -14.83
C PRO A 146 -33.19 -1.39 -13.51
N LEU A 147 -33.05 -2.70 -13.49
CA LEU A 147 -33.00 -3.48 -12.25
C LEU A 147 -31.53 -3.66 -11.86
N GLU A 148 -31.24 -3.58 -10.57
CA GLU A 148 -29.90 -3.82 -10.03
C GLU A 148 -29.92 -5.06 -9.13
N THR A 149 -28.96 -5.96 -9.36
CA THR A 149 -28.74 -7.14 -8.53
C THR A 149 -27.26 -7.19 -8.17
N LEU A 150 -26.94 -7.06 -6.89
CA LEU A 150 -25.58 -7.11 -6.39
C LEU A 150 -25.47 -8.30 -5.44
N CYS A 151 -24.53 -9.21 -5.70
CA CYS A 151 -24.32 -10.35 -4.81
C CYS A 151 -23.38 -9.99 -3.66
N GLU A 152 -22.35 -9.18 -3.90
CA GLU A 152 -21.49 -8.67 -2.82
C GLU A 152 -20.72 -7.43 -3.28
N VAL A 153 -20.48 -6.49 -2.38
CA VAL A 153 -19.68 -5.29 -2.60
C VAL A 153 -18.63 -5.19 -1.50
N PHE A 154 -17.40 -5.58 -1.82
CA PHE A 154 -16.26 -5.39 -0.94
C PHE A 154 -15.65 -4.01 -1.13
N CYS A 155 -15.56 -3.23 -0.06
CA CYS A 155 -14.80 -1.97 -0.05
C CYS A 155 -13.55 -2.16 0.81
N PHE A 156 -12.40 -2.20 0.18
CA PHE A 156 -11.11 -2.38 0.81
C PHE A 156 -10.45 -1.02 1.06
N GLY A 157 -10.27 -0.68 2.33
CA GLY A 157 -9.73 0.60 2.73
C GLY A 157 -9.32 0.65 4.19
N ASP A 158 -8.82 1.80 4.60
CA ASP A 158 -8.35 2.00 5.96
C ASP A 158 -8.51 3.45 6.45
N CYS A 159 -7.95 3.72 7.64
CA CYS A 159 -7.88 5.06 8.20
C CYS A 159 -7.10 6.03 7.30
N GLU A 160 -7.45 7.31 7.38
CA GLU A 160 -6.60 8.38 6.84
C GLU A 160 -5.21 8.34 7.53
N PRO A 161 -4.12 8.67 6.82
CA PRO A 161 -2.79 8.74 7.45
C PRO A 161 -2.79 9.62 8.70
N GLY A 162 -2.13 9.16 9.77
CA GLY A 162 -2.07 9.88 11.04
C GLY A 162 -3.05 9.42 12.12
N ILE A 163 -4.02 8.57 11.78
CA ILE A 163 -4.95 7.95 12.71
C ILE A 163 -5.01 6.42 12.51
N TRP A 164 -5.35 5.69 13.57
CA TRP A 164 -5.35 4.23 13.59
C TRP A 164 -6.49 3.66 14.44
N GLY A 165 -6.65 2.34 14.36
CA GLY A 165 -7.63 1.54 15.08
C GLY A 165 -8.84 1.15 14.23
N LEU A 166 -9.70 0.28 14.78
CA LEU A 166 -10.93 -0.16 14.12
C LEU A 166 -11.87 1.01 13.78
N GLY A 167 -11.97 1.97 14.71
CA GLY A 167 -12.76 3.19 14.54
C GLY A 167 -12.02 4.36 13.90
N CYS A 168 -10.72 4.26 13.62
CA CYS A 168 -9.88 5.40 13.20
C CYS A 168 -10.03 6.63 14.12
N THR A 169 -10.05 6.41 15.43
CA THR A 169 -10.20 7.46 16.44
C THR A 169 -8.91 7.76 17.19
N SER A 170 -7.89 6.88 17.07
CA SER A 170 -6.65 7.00 17.81
C SER A 170 -5.60 7.71 16.95
N PRO A 171 -4.99 8.82 17.41
CA PRO A 171 -3.90 9.46 16.68
C PRO A 171 -2.63 8.59 16.71
N CYS A 172 -1.84 8.65 15.64
CA CYS A 172 -0.50 8.06 15.59
C CYS A 172 0.43 8.73 16.63
N PRO A 173 1.43 8.00 17.17
CA PRO A 173 2.47 8.59 18.03
C PRO A 173 3.21 9.75 17.35
N THR A 174 3.65 10.74 18.12
CA THR A 174 4.33 11.94 17.60
C THR A 174 5.63 11.61 16.87
N GLU A 175 6.31 10.54 17.29
CA GLU A 175 7.58 10.06 16.75
C GLU A 175 7.41 9.40 15.38
N CYS A 176 6.18 9.09 14.97
CA CYS A 176 5.89 8.43 13.71
C CYS A 176 4.54 8.86 13.13
N ARG A 177 4.20 10.16 13.26
CA ARG A 177 2.89 10.71 12.91
C ARG A 177 2.36 10.20 11.57
N ASP A 178 3.19 10.23 10.52
CA ASP A 178 2.80 9.81 9.16
C ASP A 178 3.22 8.37 8.83
N PHE A 179 3.77 7.65 9.80
CA PHE A 179 4.42 6.34 9.62
C PHE A 179 3.99 5.29 10.65
N CYS A 180 2.77 5.41 11.18
CA CYS A 180 2.19 4.40 12.04
C CYS A 180 1.26 3.47 11.24
N GLN A 181 1.21 2.20 11.63
CA GLN A 181 0.30 1.21 11.07
C GLN A 181 -1.15 1.55 11.45
N GLN A 182 -2.05 1.62 10.47
CA GLN A 182 -3.46 1.98 10.68
C GLN A 182 -4.21 0.95 11.54
N GLU A 183 -3.74 -0.30 11.59
CA GLU A 183 -4.37 -1.36 12.37
C GLU A 183 -3.98 -1.31 13.85
N SER A 184 -2.71 -1.03 14.15
CA SER A 184 -2.15 -1.23 15.50
C SER A 184 -1.48 0.01 16.11
N GLY A 185 -1.36 1.11 15.37
CA GLY A 185 -0.69 2.34 15.80
C GLY A 185 0.83 2.21 15.97
N LYS A 186 1.41 1.06 15.59
CA LYS A 186 2.84 0.81 15.74
C LYS A 186 3.61 1.52 14.63
N CYS A 187 4.73 2.13 14.98
CA CYS A 187 5.58 2.80 14.02
C CYS A 187 6.32 1.79 13.14
N PHE A 188 6.35 2.00 11.83
CA PHE A 188 7.24 1.25 10.93
C PHE A 188 8.46 2.09 10.48
N LYS A 189 8.39 3.40 10.68
CA LYS A 189 9.50 4.35 10.57
C LYS A 189 9.44 5.31 11.76
N CYS A 190 10.58 5.70 12.29
CA CYS A 190 10.69 6.63 13.40
C CYS A 190 11.37 7.93 12.96
N LEU A 191 10.80 9.08 13.31
CA LEU A 191 11.38 10.40 13.07
C LEU A 191 12.27 10.80 14.26
N GLY A 192 13.59 10.83 14.05
CA GLY A 192 14.57 11.17 15.08
C GLY A 192 14.93 10.03 16.03
N TYR A 193 14.55 8.78 15.71
CA TYR A 193 14.87 7.57 16.47
C TYR A 193 15.23 6.41 15.54
N VAL A 194 15.97 5.41 16.02
CA VAL A 194 16.47 4.27 15.20
C VAL A 194 15.72 2.96 15.39
N ASP A 195 14.85 2.85 16.39
CA ASP A 195 14.30 1.58 16.90
C ASP A 195 12.78 1.42 16.69
N PRO A 196 12.28 1.32 15.45
CA PRO A 196 10.93 0.83 15.21
C PRO A 196 10.71 -0.56 15.86
N PRO A 197 9.53 -0.86 16.41
CA PRO A 197 8.32 -0.04 16.40
C PRO A 197 8.16 0.92 17.59
N ARG A 198 9.17 1.00 18.47
CA ARG A 198 9.05 1.72 19.76
C ARG A 198 9.46 3.18 19.66
N CYS A 199 10.39 3.52 18.77
CA CYS A 199 10.92 4.88 18.59
C CYS A 199 11.38 5.50 19.92
N THR A 200 12.17 4.76 20.70
CA THR A 200 12.68 5.15 22.02
C THR A 200 14.15 5.54 22.03
N THR A 201 14.93 5.07 21.05
CA THR A 201 16.37 5.30 20.95
C THR A 201 16.64 6.43 19.98
N ALA A 202 16.95 7.63 20.52
CA ALA A 202 17.17 8.82 19.70
C ALA A 202 18.37 8.67 18.76
N CYS A 203 18.37 9.44 17.67
CA CYS A 203 19.53 9.50 16.77
C CYS A 203 20.81 9.93 17.51
N LEU A 204 21.95 9.43 17.02
CA LEU A 204 23.24 9.96 17.40
C LEU A 204 23.35 11.43 16.95
N PRO A 205 24.12 12.30 17.65
CA PRO A 205 24.18 13.73 17.36
C PRO A 205 24.55 14.10 15.91
N ASN A 206 25.21 13.20 15.19
CA ASN A 206 25.65 13.37 13.81
C ASN A 206 24.67 12.80 12.76
N THR A 207 23.50 12.32 13.19
CA THR A 207 22.49 11.71 12.33
C THR A 207 21.10 12.25 12.67
N TRP A 208 20.19 12.25 11.69
CA TRP A 208 18.84 12.80 11.85
C TRP A 208 17.84 12.17 10.88
N GLY A 209 16.57 12.53 11.05
CA GLY A 209 15.48 12.20 10.14
C GLY A 209 14.91 10.82 10.39
N ILE A 210 14.38 10.21 9.31
CA ILE A 210 13.73 8.90 9.38
C ILE A 210 14.77 7.82 9.67
N ASN A 211 14.58 7.08 10.76
CA ASN A 211 15.45 6.00 11.21
C ASN A 211 16.94 6.43 11.28
N CYS A 212 17.20 7.73 11.47
CA CYS A 212 18.52 8.34 11.51
C CYS A 212 19.38 8.04 10.26
N GLN A 213 18.75 7.92 9.10
CA GLN A 213 19.42 7.61 7.83
C GLN A 213 20.12 8.82 7.19
N SER A 214 19.84 10.03 7.67
CA SER A 214 20.47 11.26 7.17
C SER A 214 21.62 11.66 8.08
N ASN A 215 22.74 12.08 7.50
CA ASN A 215 23.86 12.66 8.26
C ASN A 215 23.67 14.18 8.43
N CYS A 216 24.14 14.72 9.55
CA CYS A 216 24.21 16.16 9.75
C CYS A 216 25.18 16.82 8.76
N SER A 217 24.90 18.07 8.40
CA SER A 217 25.79 18.86 7.55
C SER A 217 27.16 19.07 8.22
N SER A 218 28.24 19.01 7.44
CA SER A 218 29.59 19.38 7.89
C SER A 218 29.71 20.86 8.28
N SER A 219 28.77 21.69 7.83
CA SER A 219 28.67 23.11 8.22
C SER A 219 28.19 23.29 9.66
N CYS A 220 27.53 22.28 10.25
CA CYS A 220 27.10 22.33 11.64
C CYS A 220 28.29 22.23 12.58
N HIS A 221 28.26 23.01 13.66
CA HIS A 221 29.29 22.92 14.68
C HIS A 221 29.30 21.54 15.37
N ASN A 222 30.48 20.93 15.46
CA ASN A 222 30.69 19.54 15.91
C ASN A 222 29.87 18.50 15.14
N THR A 223 29.47 18.77 13.88
CA THR A 223 28.56 17.89 13.11
C THR A 223 27.28 17.55 13.89
N SER A 224 26.83 18.44 14.76
CA SER A 224 25.64 18.26 15.60
C SER A 224 24.43 18.92 14.94
N CYS A 225 23.33 18.20 14.83
CA CYS A 225 22.10 18.75 14.31
C CYS A 225 20.87 18.18 15.02
N ASP A 226 19.75 18.88 14.89
CA ASP A 226 18.48 18.43 15.42
C ASP A 226 18.09 17.08 14.81
N LYS A 227 17.83 16.11 15.68
CA LYS A 227 17.58 14.72 15.30
C LYS A 227 16.38 14.53 14.37
N VAL A 228 15.43 15.48 14.32
CA VAL A 228 14.23 15.39 13.48
C VAL A 228 14.40 16.15 12.16
N THR A 229 14.89 17.39 12.24
CA THR A 229 14.89 18.35 11.13
C THR A 229 16.24 18.47 10.41
N GLY A 230 17.33 18.02 11.03
CA GLY A 230 18.69 18.11 10.46
C GLY A 230 19.31 19.49 10.53
N VAL A 231 18.62 20.45 11.14
CA VAL A 231 19.05 21.83 11.29
C VAL A 231 20.12 21.92 12.39
N CYS A 232 21.17 22.72 12.20
CA CYS A 232 22.29 22.78 13.14
C CYS A 232 21.85 23.31 14.50
N ASP A 233 22.03 22.52 15.56
CA ASP A 233 21.56 22.82 16.92
C ASP A 233 22.62 23.54 17.77
N LYS A 234 23.89 23.38 17.41
CA LYS A 234 25.05 23.99 18.11
C LYS A 234 25.71 25.14 17.36
N GLY A 235 25.00 25.73 16.40
CA GLY A 235 25.53 26.79 15.54
C GLY A 235 26.35 26.25 14.36
N CYS A 236 27.14 27.13 13.75
CA CYS A 236 27.81 26.87 12.48
C CYS A 236 29.34 26.91 12.59
N SER A 237 30.03 26.07 11.81
CA SER A 237 31.49 26.13 11.62
C SER A 237 31.83 26.84 10.31
N GLY A 238 32.36 28.05 10.38
CA GLY A 238 32.73 28.84 9.19
C GLY A 238 31.57 29.53 8.47
N TYR A 239 30.40 29.62 9.11
CA TYR A 239 29.22 30.35 8.62
C TYR A 239 28.65 31.27 9.70
N SER A 240 27.97 32.34 9.29
CA SER A 240 27.51 33.44 10.13
C SER A 240 26.01 33.41 10.46
N ASN A 241 25.23 32.58 9.79
CA ASN A 241 23.76 32.55 9.90
C ASN A 241 23.20 31.24 10.48
N PRO A 242 23.42 30.95 11.77
CA PRO A 242 22.76 29.83 12.42
C PRO A 242 21.23 30.02 12.42
N PRO A 243 20.44 28.94 12.27
CA PRO A 243 20.90 27.55 12.21
C PRO A 243 21.07 26.99 10.78
N ALA A 244 20.88 27.82 9.75
CA ALA A 244 20.95 27.40 8.34
C ALA A 244 22.39 27.15 7.85
N CYS A 245 23.36 27.90 8.38
CA CYS A 245 24.78 27.74 8.04
C CYS A 245 25.06 27.76 6.54
N THR A 246 24.47 28.73 5.84
CA THR A 246 24.59 28.93 4.38
C THR A 246 25.38 30.18 4.00
N ALA A 247 25.46 31.18 4.88
CA ALA A 247 26.21 32.42 4.67
C ALA A 247 27.61 32.29 5.27
N GLU A 248 28.63 32.24 4.42
CA GLU A 248 30.02 32.07 4.84
C GLU A 248 30.50 33.23 5.73
N CYS A 249 31.56 33.00 6.50
CA CYS A 249 32.20 34.09 7.25
C CYS A 249 32.73 35.18 6.30
N ALA A 250 32.53 36.43 6.69
CA ALA A 250 33.19 37.56 6.04
C ALA A 250 34.72 37.42 6.16
N SER A 251 35.45 37.93 5.17
CA SER A 251 36.91 37.96 5.18
C SER A 251 37.42 38.59 6.49
N GLY A 252 38.42 37.96 7.12
CA GLY A 252 38.92 38.38 8.43
C GLY A 252 38.28 37.66 9.62
N LYS A 253 37.27 36.80 9.42
CA LYS A 253 36.63 36.03 10.49
C LYS A 253 36.59 34.53 10.22
N TRP A 254 36.59 33.74 11.28
CA TRP A 254 36.59 32.27 11.20
C TRP A 254 35.95 31.59 12.43
N GLY A 255 35.80 30.26 12.35
CA GLY A 255 35.37 29.36 13.41
C GLY A 255 33.87 29.39 13.71
N HIS A 256 33.51 29.12 14.98
CA HIS A 256 32.12 28.98 15.40
C HIS A 256 31.36 30.31 15.27
N ASN A 257 30.32 30.34 14.44
CA ASN A 257 29.49 31.52 14.13
C ASN A 257 30.32 32.74 13.71
N CYS A 258 31.50 32.52 13.11
CA CYS A 258 32.45 33.58 12.76
C CYS A 258 32.86 34.46 13.96
N SER A 259 32.94 33.88 15.16
CA SER A 259 33.23 34.61 16.39
C SER A 259 34.70 34.96 16.57
N TYR A 260 35.59 34.36 15.77
CA TYR A 260 37.03 34.60 15.86
C TYR A 260 37.52 35.47 14.72
N GLU A 261 38.49 36.33 15.01
CA GLU A 261 39.18 37.15 14.03
C GLU A 261 40.45 36.45 13.52
N CYS A 262 40.81 36.67 12.26
CA CYS A 262 42.07 36.17 11.71
C CYS A 262 43.26 36.81 12.42
N SER A 263 44.40 36.11 12.47
CA SER A 263 45.63 36.68 13.02
C SER A 263 46.08 37.92 12.23
N SER A 264 46.63 38.90 12.94
CA SER A 264 47.19 40.11 12.32
C SER A 264 48.35 39.80 11.35
N PHE A 265 49.01 38.64 11.49
CA PHE A 265 50.09 38.17 10.64
C PHE A 265 49.61 37.47 9.35
N CYS A 266 48.31 37.24 9.19
CA CYS A 266 47.75 36.65 7.97
C CYS A 266 47.84 37.63 6.80
N ILE A 267 48.32 37.15 5.65
CA ILE A 267 48.34 37.93 4.41
C ILE A 267 46.94 38.48 4.12
N ARG A 268 46.84 39.80 3.97
CA ARG A 268 45.58 40.52 3.67
C ARG A 268 44.45 40.20 4.66
N GLN A 269 44.76 39.88 5.92
CA GLN A 269 43.76 39.47 6.94
C GLN A 269 42.86 38.31 6.48
N THR A 270 43.39 37.40 5.65
CA THR A 270 42.61 36.29 5.09
C THR A 270 43.03 34.97 5.75
N CYS A 271 42.06 34.23 6.30
CA CYS A 271 42.28 32.92 6.90
C CYS A 271 41.18 31.92 6.52
N GLU A 272 41.45 30.63 6.65
CA GLU A 272 40.49 29.56 6.39
C GLU A 272 39.31 29.68 7.36
N ARG A 273 38.10 29.81 6.82
CA ARG A 273 36.88 30.12 7.59
C ARG A 273 36.56 29.13 8.72
N VAL A 274 37.00 27.87 8.64
CA VAL A 274 36.72 26.85 9.66
C VAL A 274 37.82 26.77 10.71
N THR A 275 39.09 26.73 10.27
CA THR A 275 40.24 26.42 11.12
C THR A 275 41.04 27.66 11.56
N GLY A 276 40.86 28.80 10.88
CA GLY A 276 41.64 30.01 11.09
C GLY A 276 43.05 29.98 10.51
N LEU A 277 43.42 28.90 9.80
CA LEU A 277 44.74 28.76 9.19
C LEU A 277 44.95 29.77 8.07
N CYS A 278 46.12 30.39 8.01
CA CYS A 278 46.44 31.39 6.99
C CYS A 278 47.91 31.33 6.58
N GLN A 279 48.20 31.89 5.40
CA GLN A 279 49.57 32.11 4.96
C GLN A 279 50.14 33.38 5.60
N TYR A 280 51.39 33.31 6.05
CA TYR A 280 52.15 34.43 6.59
C TYR A 280 53.25 34.83 5.61
N THR A 281 53.62 36.12 5.58
CA THR A 281 54.79 36.58 4.82
C THR A 281 56.06 36.19 5.57
N SER A 282 56.91 35.36 4.96
CA SER A 282 58.25 35.07 5.46
C SER A 282 59.19 36.26 5.20
N GLU A 283 58.97 37.37 5.89
CA GLU A 283 59.91 38.49 5.93
C GLU A 283 60.22 38.85 7.38
N THR A 284 60.86 37.91 8.06
CA THR A 284 61.94 38.23 8.98
C THR A 284 62.99 37.17 8.75
N THR A 285 64.07 37.59 8.09
CA THR A 285 65.39 36.96 8.07
C THR A 285 65.40 35.45 8.30
N ALA A 286 65.66 34.71 7.21
CA ALA A 286 66.32 33.42 7.30
C ALA A 286 67.65 33.59 8.08
N THR A 287 67.58 33.45 9.39
CA THR A 287 68.66 32.90 10.20
C THR A 287 67.99 31.86 11.09
N THR A 288 68.44 30.61 10.91
CA THR A 288 67.91 29.40 11.56
C THR A 288 66.45 29.09 11.23
N ALA A 289 66.26 28.51 10.04
CA ALA A 289 65.32 27.40 9.90
C ALA A 289 65.78 26.28 10.85
N THR A 290 65.35 26.34 12.11
CA THR A 290 65.20 25.12 12.88
C THR A 290 63.99 24.43 12.29
N THR A 291 64.27 23.38 11.53
CA THR A 291 63.32 22.31 11.22
C THR A 291 62.51 22.04 12.47
N VAL A 292 61.22 22.37 12.46
CA VAL A 292 60.26 21.68 13.32
C VAL A 292 60.20 20.27 12.74
N VAL A 293 61.15 19.45 13.17
CA VAL A 293 60.99 18.01 13.17
C VAL A 293 59.68 17.81 13.90
N SER A 294 58.67 17.33 13.19
CA SER A 294 57.60 16.62 13.84
C SER A 294 58.28 15.44 14.51
N ASP A 295 58.57 15.59 15.80
CA ASP A 295 58.91 14.46 16.64
C ASP A 295 57.75 13.46 16.45
N PRO A 296 58.02 12.24 15.95
CA PRO A 296 57.09 11.16 16.12
C PRO A 296 56.93 11.01 17.63
N CYS A 297 55.70 11.01 18.13
CA CYS A 297 55.42 10.60 19.50
C CYS A 297 56.19 9.31 19.77
N ASN A 298 57.20 9.41 20.62
CA ASN A 298 57.98 8.29 21.09
C ASN A 298 57.09 7.54 22.09
N CYS A 299 56.22 6.68 21.57
CA CYS A 299 55.51 5.71 22.38
C CYS A 299 56.55 4.72 22.90
N PRO A 300 56.60 4.42 24.21
CA PRO A 300 57.50 3.40 24.73
C PRO A 300 57.21 2.07 24.02
N GLY A 301 58.25 1.54 23.38
CA GLY A 301 58.20 0.33 22.59
C GLY A 301 57.64 -0.84 23.39
N LEU A 302 56.54 -1.39 22.91
CA LEU A 302 56.05 -2.71 23.32
C LEU A 302 56.96 -3.73 22.62
N GLY A 303 57.77 -4.45 23.40
CA GLY A 303 58.69 -5.46 22.89
C GLY A 303 58.00 -6.60 22.14
N PRO A 304 58.73 -7.38 21.32
CA PRO A 304 58.18 -8.49 20.56
C PRO A 304 57.89 -9.66 21.51
N GLY A 305 56.67 -9.71 22.03
CA GLY A 305 56.18 -10.82 22.83
C GLY A 305 54.74 -11.13 22.41
N ILE A 306 54.49 -12.40 22.10
CA ILE A 306 53.20 -13.02 21.74
C ILE A 306 52.96 -13.13 20.22
N GLY A 307 53.82 -13.91 19.58
CA GLY A 307 53.57 -14.56 18.28
C GLY A 307 53.17 -16.04 18.41
N ILE A 308 52.64 -16.47 19.56
CA ILE A 308 52.12 -17.84 19.77
C ILE A 308 50.83 -17.73 20.59
N GLY A 309 49.71 -17.51 19.91
CA GLY A 309 48.38 -17.45 20.54
C GLY A 309 47.25 -17.35 19.52
N ILE A 310 47.53 -16.81 18.34
CA ILE A 310 46.53 -16.64 17.27
C ILE A 310 46.36 -17.93 16.43
N ALA A 311 47.36 -18.82 16.38
CA ALA A 311 47.24 -20.10 15.68
C ALA A 311 46.38 -21.14 16.43
N ILE A 312 46.31 -21.08 17.77
CA ILE A 312 45.51 -22.02 18.56
C ILE A 312 44.04 -21.59 18.57
N GLY A 313 43.77 -20.28 18.65
CA GLY A 313 42.40 -19.73 18.65
C GLY A 313 41.62 -20.03 17.37
N VAL A 314 42.25 -19.89 16.20
CA VAL A 314 41.60 -20.14 14.89
C VAL A 314 41.32 -21.64 14.69
N VAL A 315 42.22 -22.53 15.12
CA VAL A 315 41.98 -23.98 15.06
C VAL A 315 40.84 -24.39 15.99
N SER A 316 40.72 -23.81 17.18
CA SER A 316 39.59 -24.09 18.08
C SER A 316 38.25 -23.59 17.53
N ILE A 317 38.20 -22.44 16.85
CA ILE A 317 36.96 -21.93 16.24
C ILE A 317 36.52 -22.83 15.08
N VAL A 318 37.46 -23.24 14.22
CA VAL A 318 37.16 -24.16 13.10
C VAL A 318 36.68 -25.52 13.61
N LEU A 319 37.25 -26.04 14.71
CA LEU A 319 36.79 -27.30 15.31
C LEU A 319 35.39 -27.18 15.95
N VAL A 320 35.06 -26.02 16.53
CA VAL A 320 33.71 -25.75 17.05
C VAL A 320 32.70 -25.63 15.92
N ASP A 321 33.03 -24.97 14.82
CA ASP A 321 32.16 -24.85 13.65
C ASP A 321 31.92 -26.21 12.98
N ILE A 322 32.95 -27.05 12.89
CA ILE A 322 32.83 -28.43 12.39
C ILE A 322 31.95 -29.26 13.34
N ALA A 323 32.09 -29.12 14.66
CA ALA A 323 31.24 -29.82 15.63
C ALA A 323 29.77 -29.36 15.54
N ILE A 324 29.52 -28.06 15.40
CA ILE A 324 28.16 -27.51 15.20
C ILE A 324 27.57 -28.02 13.89
N TYR A 325 28.36 -28.06 12.81
CA TYR A 325 27.95 -28.62 11.52
C TYR A 325 27.54 -30.10 11.63
N PHE A 326 28.32 -30.93 12.34
CA PHE A 326 27.96 -32.32 12.59
C PHE A 326 26.74 -32.51 13.51
N ILE A 327 26.56 -31.65 14.52
CA ILE A 327 25.34 -31.63 15.33
C ILE A 327 24.12 -31.28 14.47
N PHE A 328 24.27 -30.36 13.52
CA PHE A 328 23.20 -29.96 12.60
C PHE A 328 22.86 -31.08 11.60
N ILE A 329 23.84 -31.82 11.11
CA ILE A 329 23.61 -33.02 10.28
C ILE A 329 22.96 -34.15 11.09
N LYS A 330 23.38 -34.39 12.34
CA LYS A 330 22.78 -35.41 13.20
C LYS A 330 21.35 -35.06 13.61
N ARG A 331 21.01 -33.77 13.67
CA ARG A 331 19.63 -33.25 13.83
C ARG A 331 18.79 -33.28 12.55
N ARG A 332 19.41 -33.50 11.39
CA ARG A 332 18.75 -33.74 10.10
C ARG A 332 18.65 -35.23 9.74
N GLN A 333 18.50 -36.10 10.75
CA GLN A 333 17.82 -37.36 10.48
C GLN A 333 16.34 -37.01 10.23
N PRO A 334 15.78 -37.29 9.04
CA PRO A 334 14.34 -37.25 8.88
C PRO A 334 13.74 -38.22 9.93
N PRO A 335 12.62 -37.86 10.59
CA PRO A 335 11.95 -38.81 11.45
C PRO A 335 11.69 -40.09 10.65
N ALA A 336 11.96 -41.22 11.28
CA ALA A 336 11.62 -42.53 10.75
C ALA A 336 10.17 -42.50 10.24
N THR A 337 9.95 -43.08 9.07
CA THR A 337 8.63 -43.41 8.53
C THR A 337 7.74 -44.03 9.61
N VAL A 338 6.49 -43.57 9.69
CA VAL A 338 5.45 -43.88 10.70
C VAL A 338 4.89 -45.31 10.54
N ASN A 339 5.75 -46.31 10.33
CA ASN A 339 5.32 -47.70 10.11
C ASN A 339 5.75 -48.70 11.21
N ASP A 340 6.35 -48.26 12.33
CA ASP A 340 6.82 -49.22 13.36
C ASP A 340 6.43 -48.91 14.83
N LEU A 341 5.52 -47.97 15.10
CA LEU A 341 5.03 -47.71 16.47
C LEU A 341 3.51 -47.50 16.61
N VAL A 342 2.72 -47.92 15.61
CA VAL A 342 1.26 -48.09 15.76
C VAL A 342 0.97 -49.58 15.98
N ASP A 343 1.60 -50.16 16.99
CA ASP A 343 1.14 -51.42 17.55
C ASP A 343 1.28 -51.35 19.07
N LYS A 344 0.13 -51.50 19.74
CA LYS A 344 -0.16 -51.30 21.17
C LYS A 344 -0.60 -49.89 21.56
N THR A 345 -1.85 -49.86 22.02
CA THR A 345 -2.53 -48.81 22.81
C THR A 345 -3.11 -47.61 22.05
N GLN A 346 -4.17 -47.85 21.27
CA GLN A 346 -5.43 -47.07 21.32
C GLN A 346 -6.57 -47.69 20.47
N GLY A 347 -6.74 -49.01 20.57
CA GLY A 347 -8.00 -49.66 20.19
C GLY A 347 -8.99 -49.55 21.33
N THR A 348 -9.74 -48.44 21.45
CA THR A 348 -10.94 -48.36 22.31
C THR A 348 -11.86 -47.15 22.09
N GLN A 349 -11.68 -46.30 21.06
CA GLN A 349 -12.52 -45.10 20.88
C GLN A 349 -13.06 -44.89 19.45
N LEU A 350 -13.03 -45.94 18.59
CA LEU A 350 -13.52 -45.86 17.20
C LEU A 350 -14.64 -46.86 16.87
N GLN A 351 -15.22 -47.56 17.85
CA GLN A 351 -16.38 -48.43 17.62
C GLN A 351 -17.74 -47.71 17.71
N GLN A 352 -17.77 -46.40 17.96
CA GLN A 352 -19.02 -45.64 18.07
C GLN A 352 -19.34 -44.78 16.83
N TYR A 353 -18.43 -44.67 15.86
CA TYR A 353 -18.63 -43.84 14.66
C TYR A 353 -18.91 -44.64 13.36
N ASP A 354 -18.77 -45.97 13.39
CA ASP A 354 -18.89 -46.83 12.19
C ASP A 354 -20.30 -47.44 11.98
N SER A 355 -21.30 -47.06 12.77
CA SER A 355 -22.70 -47.51 12.59
C SER A 355 -23.62 -46.49 11.91
N LEU A 356 -23.10 -45.44 11.25
CA LEU A 356 -23.92 -44.41 10.58
C LEU A 356 -23.53 -44.07 9.13
N LYS A 357 -22.72 -44.90 8.45
CA LYS A 357 -22.47 -44.75 7.00
C LYS A 357 -22.66 -46.07 6.24
N GLU A 358 -23.85 -46.64 6.37
CA GLU A 358 -24.34 -47.67 5.45
C GLU A 358 -25.78 -47.35 5.04
N ASN A 359 -25.97 -46.22 4.34
CA ASN A 359 -27.06 -46.04 3.38
C ASN A 359 -26.94 -44.67 2.69
N THR A 360 -26.37 -44.65 1.48
CA THR A 360 -26.88 -43.94 0.28
C THR A 360 -25.80 -43.96 -0.80
N GLN A 361 -25.94 -44.92 -1.71
CA GLN A 361 -25.19 -45.04 -2.95
C GLN A 361 -25.87 -44.15 -4.01
N TYR A 362 -25.17 -43.11 -4.48
CA TYR A 362 -25.54 -42.38 -5.71
C TYR A 362 -24.33 -42.37 -6.66
N LYS A 363 -24.48 -43.04 -7.81
CA LYS A 363 -23.51 -43.12 -8.91
C LYS A 363 -23.91 -42.11 -10.01
N PRO A 364 -23.01 -41.22 -10.47
CA PRO A 364 -23.23 -40.52 -11.73
C PRO A 364 -22.76 -41.38 -12.91
N HIS A 365 -23.64 -41.55 -13.90
CA HIS A 365 -23.37 -42.12 -15.21
C HIS A 365 -22.73 -41.02 -16.08
N TYR A 366 -21.56 -41.27 -16.66
CA TYR A 366 -21.01 -40.46 -17.74
C TYR A 366 -21.08 -41.29 -19.02
N GLU A 367 -21.83 -40.81 -20.01
CA GLU A 367 -21.79 -41.32 -21.38
C GLU A 367 -20.69 -40.60 -22.16
N THR A 368 -19.84 -41.38 -22.79
CA THR A 368 -18.75 -40.96 -23.69
C THR A 368 -19.33 -40.65 -25.07
N VAL A 369 -19.06 -39.44 -25.59
CA VAL A 369 -19.37 -39.06 -26.98
C VAL A 369 -18.07 -39.08 -27.79
N ASP A 370 -18.08 -39.81 -28.89
CA ASP A 370 -16.95 -39.97 -29.81
C ASP A 370 -16.64 -38.69 -30.62
N PRO A 371 -15.41 -38.50 -31.12
CA PRO A 371 -15.01 -37.32 -31.87
C PRO A 371 -15.56 -37.34 -33.31
N ILE A 372 -16.15 -36.23 -33.75
CA ILE A 372 -16.57 -36.03 -35.15
C ILE A 372 -15.38 -35.61 -36.01
N GLU A 373 -15.20 -36.36 -37.10
CA GLU A 373 -14.22 -36.20 -38.16
C GLU A 373 -14.57 -35.00 -39.07
N ILE A 374 -13.56 -34.19 -39.42
CA ILE A 374 -13.70 -33.04 -40.32
C ILE A 374 -13.55 -33.52 -41.75
N ASP A 375 -14.64 -33.52 -42.53
CA ASP A 375 -14.57 -33.66 -43.98
C ASP A 375 -14.64 -32.28 -44.67
N LYS A 376 -13.65 -32.03 -45.52
CA LYS A 376 -13.53 -30.87 -46.40
C LYS A 376 -13.92 -31.32 -47.80
N THR A 377 -15.17 -31.11 -48.23
CA THR A 377 -15.43 -31.05 -49.67
C THR A 377 -16.65 -30.21 -50.06
N LEU A 378 -16.45 -29.44 -51.13
CA LEU A 378 -17.40 -28.90 -52.11
C LEU A 378 -18.07 -27.53 -51.89
N MET A 379 -17.54 -26.60 -52.69
CA MET A 379 -18.14 -25.36 -53.18
C MET A 379 -19.38 -25.59 -54.07
N THR A 380 -20.15 -24.50 -54.20
CA THR A 380 -20.91 -23.99 -55.38
C THR A 380 -22.44 -24.00 -55.34
N GLN A 381 -22.96 -22.89 -55.89
CA GLN A 381 -24.34 -22.56 -56.31
C GLN A 381 -25.24 -22.00 -55.18
N GLY A 382 -25.96 -20.88 -55.32
CA GLY A 382 -26.27 -20.03 -56.47
C GLY A 382 -27.63 -19.36 -56.22
N SER A 383 -27.65 -18.03 -56.12
CA SER A 383 -28.70 -17.04 -56.47
C SER A 383 -30.20 -17.42 -56.53
N THR A 384 -31.05 -16.59 -55.90
CA THR A 384 -32.25 -15.89 -56.49
C THR A 384 -32.80 -14.84 -55.49
N SER A 385 -32.57 -13.53 -55.70
CA SER A 385 -33.50 -12.47 -56.18
C SER A 385 -34.58 -12.00 -55.17
N SER A 386 -34.51 -10.81 -54.52
CA SER A 386 -34.77 -9.41 -54.99
C SER A 386 -36.28 -9.01 -54.89
N PRO A 387 -36.74 -7.73 -54.90
CA PRO A 387 -36.14 -6.41 -54.53
C PRO A 387 -37.05 -5.54 -53.62
N TYR A 388 -36.51 -4.44 -53.08
CA TYR A 388 -37.14 -3.09 -53.15
C TYR A 388 -36.04 -2.00 -53.05
N GLU A 389 -35.62 -1.55 -54.24
CA GLU A 389 -35.07 -0.21 -54.57
C GLU A 389 -36.19 0.86 -54.41
N ASN A 390 -36.03 2.18 -54.26
CA ASN A 390 -35.02 3.24 -54.44
C ASN A 390 -35.38 4.34 -53.38
N GLU A 391 -34.61 5.36 -53.02
CA GLU A 391 -34.17 6.48 -53.87
C GLU A 391 -33.31 7.44 -53.01
N VAL A 392 -32.25 7.99 -53.61
CA VAL A 392 -31.32 8.97 -53.04
C VAL A 392 -31.52 10.31 -53.72
N ALA A 393 -31.58 11.42 -52.97
CA ALA A 393 -31.25 12.78 -53.44
C ALA A 393 -31.12 13.78 -52.26
N PRO A 394 -30.45 14.95 -52.42
CA PRO A 394 -29.34 15.35 -51.54
C PRO A 394 -29.53 16.69 -50.79
N TYR A 395 -28.62 16.91 -49.82
CA TYR A 395 -28.06 18.17 -49.27
C TYR A 395 -28.95 19.41 -49.08
N GLU A 396 -28.97 19.94 -47.84
CA GLU A 396 -28.87 21.39 -47.63
C GLU A 396 -28.21 21.74 -46.28
N ILE A 397 -27.27 22.68 -46.35
CA ILE A 397 -26.47 23.24 -45.27
C ILE A 397 -27.20 24.45 -44.72
N TYR A 398 -27.49 24.52 -43.42
CA TYR A 398 -27.75 25.78 -42.73
C TYR A 398 -27.28 25.76 -41.27
N SER A 399 -26.28 26.60 -40.98
CA SER A 399 -26.05 27.22 -39.66
C SER A 399 -26.88 28.51 -39.62
N PRO A 400 -27.42 28.93 -38.46
CA PRO A 400 -26.82 30.12 -37.85
C PRO A 400 -26.87 30.20 -36.31
N GLN A 401 -25.77 30.76 -35.80
CA GLN A 401 -25.65 31.83 -34.80
C GLN A 401 -26.21 31.72 -33.36
N HIS A 402 -25.24 31.84 -32.45
CA HIS A 402 -25.19 32.74 -31.29
C HIS A 402 -26.46 33.51 -30.91
N ASN A 403 -26.86 33.36 -29.65
CA ASN A 403 -27.36 34.48 -28.85
C ASN A 403 -26.78 34.45 -27.44
N LYS A 404 -26.06 35.54 -27.13
CA LYS A 404 -25.78 36.09 -25.80
C LYS A 404 -27.05 36.79 -25.28
N LEU A 405 -27.11 36.96 -23.95
CA LEU A 405 -27.91 37.87 -23.09
C LEU A 405 -28.45 37.00 -21.93
N THR A 406 -28.25 37.30 -20.65
CA THR A 406 -27.92 38.54 -19.96
C THR A 406 -27.31 38.19 -18.60
#